data_AF-A0A534S6I2-F1
#
_entry.id   AF-A0A534S6I2-F1
#
_cell.length_a   1.000
_cell.length_b   1.000
_cell.length_c   1.000
_cell.angle_alpha   90.00
_cell.angle_beta   90.00
_cell.angle_gamma   90.00
#
_symmetry.space_group_name_H-M   'P 1'
#
loop_
_entity.id
_entity.type
_entity.pdbx_description
1 polymer ?
#
loop_
_entity_poly.entity_id
_entity_poly.type
_entity_poly.pdbx_seq_one_letter_code
_entity_poly.pdbx_strand_id
1 'polypeptide(L)'
;MQISPAKNHLIRGVILAFEIFSLSACSSRTGPPDARYVPAGDLLDIVKDFQRLAKEDTYRFAIPKDVTGINIMKATLVRLNDYERKNPNQFSDIVQFNKALALERLREYDQAAALYRKVAETDGRLAAEAAKNAEILDQFLRIFDKVIPTDDPFKYIAGLDEKVAAWNQLMQKYQGTQYAFLARVEEERVDRAKVAFVEANRYRLKEGNQLTIVGYSQLVTKHQQSKNIYRFLLDFGDFYMVLANEYASQYDPEGLVFDIKVLDQFVKSALKLYTEVGQVDGIVEKIEAQGKIEAARGFLEKLTRLNR
;
A
#
# COMPACT_ATOMS: atom_id res chain seq x y z
N MET A 1 -22.28 20.27 112.90
CA MET A 1 -21.93 21.24 111.84
C MET A 1 -22.44 20.66 110.52
N GLN A 2 -23.69 20.93 110.11
CA GLN A 2 -24.06 22.06 109.21
C GLN A 2 -23.19 22.00 107.93
N ILE A 3 -23.66 21.71 106.72
CA ILE A 3 -24.85 22.20 105.98
C ILE A 3 -25.18 21.22 104.81
N SER A 4 -26.47 20.95 104.61
CA SER A 4 -27.14 20.62 103.31
C SER A 4 -27.91 21.89 102.88
N PRO A 5 -28.65 22.06 101.74
CA PRO A 5 -28.90 21.24 100.52
C PRO A 5 -28.89 22.08 99.20
N ALA A 6 -29.20 21.47 98.04
CA ALA A 6 -30.06 22.04 96.96
C ALA A 6 -30.27 20.98 95.84
N LYS A 7 -31.47 20.38 95.72
CA LYS A 7 -32.61 20.72 94.81
C LYS A 7 -32.26 20.52 93.33
N ASN A 8 -32.84 19.59 92.54
CA ASN A 8 -34.24 19.20 92.25
C ASN A 8 -34.58 19.54 90.77
N HIS A 9 -35.43 18.70 90.16
CA HIS A 9 -36.25 18.90 88.96
C HIS A 9 -35.54 18.70 87.60
N LEU A 10 -36.13 18.08 86.55
CA LEU A 10 -37.35 17.32 86.28
C LEU A 10 -37.30 16.92 84.78
N ILE A 11 -38.03 15.88 84.37
CA ILE A 11 -38.73 15.75 83.06
C ILE A 11 -38.00 15.24 81.76
N ARG A 12 -38.54 14.09 81.30
CA ARG A 12 -39.00 13.68 79.94
C ARG A 12 -38.06 13.44 78.74
N GLY A 13 -38.36 12.30 78.09
CA GLY A 13 -38.29 12.05 76.65
C GLY A 13 -36.95 11.48 76.18
N VAL A 14 -36.82 10.69 75.11
CA VAL A 14 -37.68 10.37 73.97
C VAL A 14 -36.82 9.40 73.11
N ILE A 15 -37.43 8.34 72.56
CA ILE A 15 -37.13 7.73 71.24
C ILE A 15 -35.86 6.85 70.98
N LEU A 16 -36.15 5.73 70.27
CA LEU A 16 -35.35 4.88 69.35
C LEU A 16 -34.14 4.08 69.86
N ALA A 17 -34.26 2.74 69.77
CA ALA A 17 -33.15 1.89 69.32
C ALA A 17 -33.68 0.94 68.23
N PHE A 18 -33.00 1.01 67.09
CA PHE A 18 -33.34 0.45 65.78
C PHE A 18 -32.19 -0.50 65.43
N GLU A 19 -32.39 -1.82 65.49
CA GLU A 19 -31.44 -2.81 64.97
C GLU A 19 -32.27 -3.94 64.32
N ILE A 20 -32.61 -3.80 63.03
CA ILE A 20 -31.85 -4.26 61.85
C ILE A 20 -31.65 -5.78 61.85
N PHE A 21 -32.69 -6.46 61.38
CA PHE A 21 -32.61 -7.82 60.83
C PHE A 21 -31.75 -7.80 59.55
N SER A 22 -30.62 -8.51 59.58
CA SER A 22 -29.79 -8.75 58.41
C SER A 22 -30.43 -9.80 57.50
N LEU A 23 -30.92 -9.36 56.34
CA LEU A 23 -31.32 -10.22 55.23
C LEU A 23 -30.08 -10.66 54.45
N SER A 24 -29.78 -11.96 54.49
CA SER A 24 -28.81 -12.61 53.61
C SER A 24 -29.35 -12.67 52.18
N ALA A 25 -28.95 -11.72 51.33
CA ALA A 25 -29.20 -11.80 49.89
C ALA A 25 -28.15 -12.72 49.23
N CYS A 26 -28.61 -13.84 48.67
CA CYS A 26 -27.82 -14.67 47.76
C CYS A 26 -27.42 -13.85 46.53
N SER A 27 -26.16 -13.47 46.43
CA SER A 27 -25.55 -12.93 45.21
C SER A 27 -25.24 -14.08 44.27
N SER A 28 -26.13 -14.35 43.31
CA SER A 28 -25.79 -15.11 42.11
C SER A 28 -24.86 -14.26 41.25
N ARG A 29 -23.54 -14.38 41.47
CA ARG A 29 -22.55 -13.94 40.49
C ARG A 29 -22.68 -14.83 39.26
N THR A 30 -23.43 -14.36 38.27
CA THR A 30 -23.22 -14.78 36.88
C THR A 30 -21.76 -14.51 36.55
N GLY A 31 -21.04 -15.53 36.08
CA GLY A 31 -19.66 -15.36 35.61
C GLY A 31 -19.59 -14.29 34.51
N PRO A 32 -18.41 -13.72 34.24
CA PRO A 32 -18.27 -12.78 33.14
C PRO A 32 -18.87 -13.42 31.87
N PRO A 33 -19.75 -12.71 31.15
CA PRO A 33 -20.34 -13.25 29.93
C PRO A 33 -19.21 -13.67 28.98
N ASP A 34 -19.33 -14.86 28.38
CA ASP A 34 -18.37 -15.32 27.37
C ASP A 34 -18.27 -14.22 26.31
N ALA A 35 -17.06 -13.72 26.05
CA ALA A 35 -16.80 -12.58 25.17
C ALA A 35 -17.44 -12.76 23.79
N ARG A 36 -17.72 -14.01 23.40
CA ARG A 36 -18.52 -14.39 22.21
C ARG A 36 -19.92 -13.77 22.16
N TYR A 37 -20.48 -13.30 23.27
CA TYR A 37 -21.86 -12.78 23.38
C TYR A 37 -21.97 -11.30 23.78
N VAL A 38 -20.84 -10.57 23.86
CA VAL A 38 -20.84 -9.11 24.07
C VAL A 38 -21.05 -8.42 22.71
N PRO A 39 -21.87 -7.35 22.60
CA PRO A 39 -22.08 -6.66 21.34
C PRO A 39 -20.77 -6.08 20.79
N ALA A 40 -20.27 -6.68 19.71
CA ALA A 40 -19.03 -6.27 19.04
C ALA A 40 -19.22 -5.04 18.12
N GLY A 41 -20.08 -4.09 18.50
CA GLY A 41 -20.51 -2.97 17.63
C GLY A 41 -19.33 -2.23 17.02
N ASP A 42 -18.38 -1.83 17.86
CA ASP A 42 -17.17 -1.12 17.43
C ASP A 42 -16.29 -1.96 16.48
N LEU A 43 -16.18 -3.27 16.69
CA LEU A 43 -15.37 -4.15 15.83
C LEU A 43 -16.05 -4.38 14.47
N LEU A 44 -17.36 -4.60 14.47
CA LEU A 44 -18.17 -4.73 13.25
C LEU A 44 -18.06 -3.47 12.39
N ASP A 45 -18.10 -2.29 13.02
CA ASP A 45 -17.95 -1.02 12.33
C ASP A 45 -16.57 -0.85 11.68
N ILE A 46 -15.51 -1.33 12.33
CA ILE A 46 -14.16 -1.30 11.75
C ILE A 46 -14.05 -2.29 10.58
N VAL A 47 -14.59 -3.50 10.74
CA VAL A 47 -14.41 -4.60 9.78
C VAL A 47 -15.27 -4.41 8.52
N LYS A 48 -16.50 -3.88 8.64
CA LYS A 48 -17.42 -3.74 7.50
C LYS A 48 -16.87 -2.82 6.40
N ASP A 49 -16.26 -1.70 6.79
CA ASP A 49 -15.72 -0.71 5.84
C ASP A 49 -14.57 -1.30 5.03
N PHE A 50 -13.76 -2.15 5.69
CA PHE A 50 -12.59 -2.80 5.13
C PHE A 50 -12.95 -4.00 4.24
N GLN A 51 -13.88 -4.86 4.67
CA GLN A 51 -14.15 -6.14 3.99
C GLN A 51 -14.53 -5.99 2.52
N ARG A 52 -15.27 -4.91 2.17
CA ARG A 52 -15.60 -4.61 0.78
C ARG A 52 -14.35 -4.33 -0.06
N LEU A 53 -13.39 -3.60 0.51
CA LEU A 53 -12.20 -3.12 -0.18
C LEU A 53 -11.06 -4.16 -0.17
N ALA A 54 -11.09 -5.10 0.77
CA ALA A 54 -10.09 -6.16 0.90
C ALA A 54 -9.98 -7.05 -0.35
N LYS A 55 -11.04 -7.14 -1.16
CA LYS A 55 -11.10 -7.98 -2.36
C LYS A 55 -10.93 -7.20 -3.67
N GLU A 56 -10.73 -5.88 -3.60
CA GLU A 56 -10.61 -5.07 -4.81
C GLU A 56 -9.35 -5.39 -5.62
N ASP A 57 -9.43 -5.12 -6.92
CA ASP A 57 -8.31 -5.24 -7.86
C ASP A 57 -7.30 -4.12 -7.60
N THR A 58 -6.40 -4.40 -6.66
CA THR A 58 -5.31 -3.48 -6.28
C THR A 58 -4.31 -3.21 -7.41
N TYR A 59 -4.35 -3.95 -8.53
CA TYR A 59 -3.51 -3.69 -9.67
C TYR A 59 -4.08 -2.55 -10.53
N ARG A 60 -5.38 -2.59 -10.80
CA ARG A 60 -6.09 -1.58 -11.61
C ARG A 60 -6.49 -0.34 -10.83
N PHE A 61 -6.78 -0.50 -9.54
CA PHE A 61 -7.31 0.58 -8.71
C PHE A 61 -6.35 0.91 -7.57
N ALA A 62 -6.19 2.21 -7.32
CA ALA A 62 -5.47 2.68 -6.15
C ALA A 62 -6.24 2.32 -4.88
N ILE A 63 -5.51 2.07 -3.80
CA ILE A 63 -6.13 1.81 -2.50
C ILE A 63 -6.93 3.07 -2.11
N PRO A 64 -8.23 2.94 -1.79
CA PRO A 64 -9.06 4.08 -1.43
C PRO A 64 -8.50 4.85 -0.24
N LYS A 65 -8.76 6.15 -0.25
CA LYS A 65 -8.47 7.04 0.87
C LYS A 65 -9.76 7.31 1.64
N ASP A 66 -9.65 7.47 2.94
CA ASP A 66 -10.76 7.91 3.79
C ASP A 66 -11.01 9.42 3.62
N VAL A 67 -11.98 9.95 4.39
CA VAL A 67 -12.36 11.38 4.37
C VAL A 67 -11.21 12.32 4.77
N THR A 68 -10.19 11.81 5.44
CA THR A 68 -8.99 12.57 5.84
C THR A 68 -7.85 12.46 4.81
N GLY A 69 -8.07 11.71 3.73
CA GLY A 69 -7.04 11.43 2.72
C GLY A 69 -6.08 10.30 3.10
N ILE A 70 -6.31 9.60 4.22
CA ILE A 70 -5.46 8.50 4.69
C ILE A 70 -5.86 7.20 3.97
N ASN A 71 -4.86 6.40 3.61
CA ASN A 71 -5.07 5.07 3.05
C ASN A 71 -5.94 4.22 3.99
N ILE A 72 -7.07 3.70 3.50
CA ILE A 72 -8.05 3.00 4.33
C ILE A 72 -7.47 1.76 5.03
N MET A 73 -6.54 1.03 4.40
CA MET A 73 -5.89 -0.14 5.00
C MET A 73 -5.04 0.27 6.21
N LYS A 74 -4.34 1.41 6.11
CA LYS A 74 -3.58 1.97 7.25
C LYS A 74 -4.50 2.43 8.36
N ALA A 75 -5.60 3.11 8.02
CA ALA A 75 -6.59 3.53 9.00
C ALA A 75 -7.22 2.34 9.72
N THR A 76 -7.53 1.25 9.00
CA THR A 76 -8.02 0.00 9.58
C THR A 76 -7.03 -0.61 10.57
N LEU A 77 -5.73 -0.67 10.24
CA LEU A 77 -4.71 -1.18 11.17
C LEU A 77 -4.66 -0.39 12.47
N VAL A 78 -4.71 0.95 12.40
CA VAL A 78 -4.74 1.81 13.58
C VAL A 78 -6.00 1.52 14.42
N ARG A 79 -7.17 1.48 13.79
CA ARG A 79 -8.44 1.21 14.48
C ARG A 79 -8.46 -0.17 15.15
N LEU A 80 -7.93 -1.21 14.48
CA LEU A 80 -7.83 -2.55 15.05
C LEU A 80 -6.81 -2.63 16.20
N ASN A 81 -5.70 -1.91 16.11
CA ASN A 81 -4.72 -1.81 17.21
C ASN A 81 -5.33 -1.10 18.43
N ASP A 82 -6.07 -0.02 18.22
CA ASP A 82 -6.74 0.71 19.31
C ASP A 82 -7.88 -0.12 19.92
N TYR A 83 -8.62 -0.88 19.10
CA TYR A 83 -9.63 -1.82 19.58
C TYR A 83 -9.02 -2.89 20.48
N GLU A 84 -7.93 -3.54 20.04
CA GLU A 84 -7.24 -4.57 20.81
C GLU A 84 -6.69 -4.04 22.14
N ARG A 85 -6.16 -2.80 22.15
CA ARG A 85 -5.69 -2.16 23.38
C ARG A 85 -6.82 -1.94 24.39
N LYS A 86 -8.01 -1.57 23.92
CA LYS A 86 -9.20 -1.34 24.77
C LYS A 86 -9.88 -2.64 25.20
N ASN A 87 -9.79 -3.68 24.37
CA ASN A 87 -10.45 -4.97 24.58
C ASN A 87 -9.45 -6.13 24.47
N PRO A 88 -8.51 -6.28 25.43
CA PRO A 88 -7.48 -7.30 25.33
C PRO A 88 -8.07 -8.71 25.22
N ASN A 89 -7.52 -9.52 24.32
CA ASN A 89 -7.89 -10.93 24.06
C ASN A 89 -9.33 -11.16 23.58
N GLN A 90 -10.12 -10.12 23.34
CA GLN A 90 -11.46 -10.27 22.75
C GLN A 90 -11.37 -10.37 21.24
N PHE A 91 -12.01 -11.39 20.65
CA PHE A 91 -12.06 -11.63 19.20
C PHE A 91 -10.67 -11.60 18.53
N SER A 92 -9.65 -12.15 19.21
CA SER A 92 -8.26 -12.07 18.78
C SER A 92 -8.03 -12.69 17.39
N ASP A 93 -8.75 -13.77 17.08
CA ASP A 93 -8.74 -14.41 15.76
C ASP A 93 -9.25 -13.45 14.66
N ILE A 94 -10.39 -12.79 14.88
CA ILE A 94 -10.96 -11.81 13.94
C ILE A 94 -10.05 -10.61 13.78
N VAL A 95 -9.54 -10.07 14.90
CA VAL A 95 -8.66 -8.88 14.89
C VAL A 95 -7.37 -9.19 14.13
N GLN A 96 -6.68 -10.29 14.46
CA GLN A 96 -5.42 -10.67 13.81
C GLN A 96 -5.62 -11.00 12.32
N PHE A 97 -6.71 -11.69 11.96
CA PHE A 97 -7.02 -12.01 10.57
C PHE A 97 -7.26 -10.75 9.73
N ASN A 98 -8.00 -9.78 10.24
CA ASN A 98 -8.25 -8.52 9.53
C ASN A 98 -6.99 -7.63 9.47
N LYS A 99 -6.13 -7.65 10.49
CA LYS A 99 -4.81 -7.02 10.41
C LYS A 99 -3.96 -7.65 9.32
N ALA A 100 -3.95 -8.98 9.23
CA ALA A 100 -3.22 -9.71 8.19
C ALA A 100 -3.71 -9.33 6.79
N LEU A 101 -5.03 -9.32 6.56
CA LEU A 101 -5.59 -8.92 5.26
C LEU A 101 -5.23 -7.45 4.91
N ALA A 102 -5.25 -6.53 5.87
CA ALA A 102 -4.86 -5.14 5.62
C ALA A 102 -3.36 -5.02 5.28
N LEU A 103 -2.51 -5.79 5.96
CA LEU A 103 -1.07 -5.87 5.67
C LEU A 103 -0.79 -6.51 4.30
N GLU A 104 -1.55 -7.51 3.85
CA GLU A 104 -1.46 -8.05 2.49
C GLU A 104 -1.67 -6.95 1.44
N ARG A 105 -2.68 -6.10 1.63
CA ARG A 105 -2.99 -4.99 0.71
C ARG A 105 -1.91 -3.91 0.72
N LEU A 106 -1.26 -3.73 1.86
CA LEU A 106 -0.10 -2.86 2.01
C LEU A 106 1.22 -3.53 1.59
N ARG A 107 1.16 -4.82 1.23
CA ARG A 107 2.27 -5.62 0.73
C ARG A 107 3.36 -5.90 1.77
N GLU A 108 2.96 -5.89 3.03
CA GLU A 108 3.75 -6.31 4.18
C GLU A 108 3.57 -7.82 4.39
N TYR A 109 4.00 -8.61 3.40
CA TYR A 109 3.66 -10.04 3.31
C TYR A 109 4.20 -10.87 4.48
N ASP A 110 5.39 -10.56 4.97
CA ASP A 110 5.99 -11.28 6.10
C ASP A 110 5.16 -11.11 7.38
N GLN A 111 4.81 -9.86 7.71
CA GLN A 111 3.94 -9.55 8.85
C GLN A 111 2.54 -10.15 8.68
N ALA A 112 1.97 -10.09 7.47
CA ALA A 112 0.68 -10.70 7.18
C ALA A 112 0.71 -12.23 7.36
N ALA A 113 1.73 -12.90 6.82
CA ALA A 113 1.91 -14.35 6.96
C ALA A 113 2.07 -14.75 8.43
N ALA A 114 2.87 -14.01 9.20
CA ALA A 114 3.04 -14.26 10.63
C ALA A 114 1.72 -14.17 11.41
N LEU A 115 0.88 -13.18 11.10
CA LEU A 115 -0.45 -13.05 11.72
C LEU A 115 -1.40 -14.15 11.27
N TYR A 116 -1.41 -14.54 9.99
CA TYR A 116 -2.22 -15.66 9.54
C TYR A 116 -1.84 -16.97 10.20
N ARG A 117 -0.54 -17.26 10.39
CA ARG A 117 -0.10 -18.46 11.11
C ARG A 117 -0.60 -18.49 12.55
N LYS A 118 -0.56 -17.34 13.25
CA LYS A 118 -1.14 -17.22 14.60
C LYS A 118 -2.63 -17.51 14.62
N VAL A 119 -3.39 -17.01 13.64
CA VAL A 119 -4.83 -17.30 13.52
C VAL A 119 -5.07 -18.77 13.17
N ALA A 120 -4.22 -19.38 12.34
CA ALA A 120 -4.30 -20.79 11.97
C ALA A 120 -4.08 -21.76 13.14
N GLU A 121 -3.35 -21.34 14.18
CA GLU A 121 -3.14 -22.09 15.41
C GLU A 121 -4.35 -22.06 16.37
N THR A 122 -5.36 -21.24 16.07
CA THR A 122 -6.58 -21.16 16.89
C THR A 122 -7.63 -22.19 16.46
N ASP A 123 -8.51 -22.59 17.38
CA ASP A 123 -9.71 -23.38 17.05
C ASP A 123 -10.85 -22.53 16.42
N GLY A 124 -10.52 -21.32 15.93
CA GLY A 124 -11.47 -20.35 15.40
C GLY A 124 -11.95 -20.68 13.98
N ARG A 125 -13.10 -20.11 13.58
CA ARG A 125 -13.69 -20.33 12.24
C ARG A 125 -12.80 -19.84 11.09
N LEU A 126 -11.87 -18.93 11.38
CA LEU A 126 -10.95 -18.35 10.40
C LEU A 126 -9.65 -19.13 10.25
N ALA A 127 -9.40 -20.14 11.10
CA ALA A 127 -8.11 -20.84 11.15
C ALA A 127 -7.74 -21.51 9.82
N ALA A 128 -8.68 -22.23 9.19
CA ALA A 128 -8.44 -22.90 7.91
C ALA A 128 -8.16 -21.92 6.76
N GLU A 129 -8.89 -20.80 6.71
CA GLU A 129 -8.66 -19.76 5.70
C GLU A 129 -7.33 -19.04 5.94
N ALA A 130 -6.99 -18.76 7.20
CA ALA A 130 -5.72 -18.17 7.57
C ALA A 130 -4.55 -19.07 7.19
N ALA A 131 -4.63 -20.38 7.47
CA ALA A 131 -3.61 -21.36 7.08
C ALA A 131 -3.35 -21.33 5.56
N LYS A 132 -4.43 -21.32 4.76
CA LYS A 132 -4.34 -21.21 3.31
C LYS A 132 -3.70 -19.90 2.87
N ASN A 133 -4.11 -18.77 3.44
CA ASN A 133 -3.55 -17.46 3.07
C ASN A 133 -2.06 -17.37 3.44
N ALA A 134 -1.65 -17.89 4.60
CA ALA A 134 -0.25 -17.98 4.99
C ALA A 134 0.57 -18.78 3.97
N GLU A 135 0.09 -19.94 3.53
CA GLU A 135 0.79 -20.76 2.52
C GLU A 135 0.95 -20.04 1.17
N ILE A 136 -0.04 -19.24 0.79
CA ILE A 136 0.04 -18.41 -0.42
C ILE A 136 1.11 -17.33 -0.25
N LEU A 137 1.12 -16.63 0.89
CA LEU A 137 2.12 -15.60 1.17
C LEU A 137 3.53 -16.16 1.29
N ASP A 138 3.70 -17.39 1.78
CA ASP A 138 5.00 -18.07 1.80
C ASP A 138 5.56 -18.26 0.37
N GLN A 139 4.69 -18.50 -0.62
CA GLN A 139 5.12 -18.55 -2.02
C GLN A 139 5.52 -17.17 -2.54
N PHE A 140 4.84 -16.11 -2.11
CA PHE A 140 5.22 -14.73 -2.46
C PHE A 140 6.60 -14.39 -1.89
N LEU A 141 6.82 -14.68 -0.60
CA LEU A 141 8.08 -14.41 0.09
C LEU A 141 9.25 -15.15 -0.55
N ARG A 142 9.06 -16.41 -0.97
CA ARG A 142 10.11 -17.16 -1.71
C ARG A 142 10.58 -16.47 -2.98
N ILE A 143 9.68 -15.83 -3.73
CA ILE A 143 10.05 -15.07 -4.94
C ILE A 143 10.68 -13.73 -4.55
N PHE A 144 10.11 -13.06 -3.55
CA PHE A 144 10.58 -11.79 -3.04
C PHE A 144 12.04 -11.89 -2.55
N ASP A 145 12.32 -12.87 -1.68
CA ASP A 145 13.60 -13.10 -1.01
C ASP A 145 14.66 -13.75 -1.90
N LYS A 146 14.28 -14.23 -3.10
CA LYS A 146 15.25 -14.79 -4.04
C LYS A 146 16.34 -13.77 -4.34
N VAL A 147 17.57 -14.11 -3.96
CA VAL A 147 18.75 -13.27 -4.19
C VAL A 147 19.05 -13.24 -5.68
N ILE A 148 19.22 -12.03 -6.22
CA ILE A 148 19.64 -11.82 -7.61
C ILE A 148 21.14 -11.55 -7.61
N PRO A 149 21.95 -12.22 -8.44
CA PRO A 149 23.37 -11.90 -8.58
C PRO A 149 23.56 -10.45 -9.02
N THR A 150 24.41 -9.71 -8.30
CA THR A 150 24.71 -8.28 -8.56
C THR A 150 26.12 -8.06 -9.11
N ASP A 151 26.88 -9.15 -9.29
CA ASP A 151 28.26 -9.15 -9.77
C ASP A 151 28.37 -8.80 -11.26
N ASP A 152 27.34 -9.17 -12.04
CA ASP A 152 27.32 -8.96 -13.49
C ASP A 152 25.95 -8.41 -13.94
N PRO A 153 25.92 -7.33 -14.77
CA PRO A 153 24.68 -6.74 -15.25
C PRO A 153 23.76 -7.70 -16.01
N PHE A 154 24.31 -8.64 -16.79
CA PHE A 154 23.50 -9.60 -17.55
C PHE A 154 22.92 -10.67 -16.63
N LYS A 155 23.69 -11.16 -15.65
CA LYS A 155 23.16 -12.05 -14.60
C LYS A 155 22.07 -11.37 -13.77
N TYR A 156 22.22 -10.08 -13.48
CA TYR A 156 21.22 -9.32 -12.76
C TYR A 156 19.91 -9.24 -13.56
N ILE A 157 19.98 -8.90 -14.85
CA ILE A 157 18.82 -8.88 -15.75
C ILE A 157 18.17 -10.27 -15.84
N ALA A 158 18.96 -11.32 -16.03
CA ALA A 158 18.46 -12.69 -16.09
C ALA A 158 17.74 -13.10 -14.79
N GLY A 159 18.28 -12.73 -13.62
CA GLY A 159 17.63 -13.00 -12.34
C GLY A 159 16.32 -12.21 -12.14
N LEU A 160 16.21 -10.99 -12.69
CA LEU A 160 14.94 -10.27 -12.76
C LEU A 160 13.94 -10.99 -13.66
N ASP A 161 14.36 -11.47 -14.83
CA ASP A 161 13.51 -12.23 -15.75
C ASP A 161 12.99 -13.54 -15.12
N GLU A 162 13.83 -14.22 -14.35
CA GLU A 162 13.40 -15.38 -13.57
C GLU A 162 12.38 -15.02 -12.48
N LYS A 163 12.51 -13.87 -11.82
CA LYS A 163 11.49 -13.39 -10.88
C LYS A 163 10.17 -13.07 -11.59
N VAL A 164 10.21 -12.41 -12.75
CA VAL A 164 9.03 -12.14 -13.58
C VAL A 164 8.35 -13.47 -13.97
N ALA A 165 9.11 -14.47 -14.40
CA ALA A 165 8.57 -15.78 -14.73
C ALA A 165 7.91 -16.46 -13.53
N ALA A 166 8.51 -16.38 -12.34
CA ALA A 166 7.94 -16.93 -11.11
C ALA A 166 6.64 -16.22 -10.71
N TRP A 167 6.57 -14.89 -10.82
CA TRP A 167 5.32 -14.15 -10.59
C TRP A 167 4.23 -14.53 -11.59
N ASN A 168 4.58 -14.72 -12.86
CA ASN A 168 3.65 -15.21 -13.89
C ASN A 168 3.05 -16.57 -13.54
N GLN A 169 3.87 -17.50 -13.04
CA GLN A 169 3.39 -18.81 -12.58
C GLN A 169 2.40 -18.67 -11.40
N LEU A 170 2.67 -17.78 -10.43
CA LEU A 170 1.72 -17.54 -9.33
C LEU A 170 0.43 -16.87 -9.79
N MET A 171 0.51 -15.92 -10.74
CA MET A 171 -0.69 -15.30 -11.32
C MET A 171 -1.58 -16.33 -12.01
N GLN A 172 -0.99 -17.27 -12.77
CA GLN A 172 -1.74 -18.36 -13.40
C GLN A 172 -2.35 -19.30 -12.36
N LYS A 173 -1.57 -19.71 -11.36
CA LYS A 173 -2.03 -20.60 -10.28
C LYS A 173 -3.22 -20.03 -9.51
N TYR A 174 -3.23 -18.71 -9.27
CA TYR A 174 -4.26 -18.03 -8.49
C TYR A 174 -5.21 -17.18 -9.33
N GLN A 175 -5.35 -17.50 -10.62
CA GLN A 175 -6.21 -16.78 -11.54
C GLN A 175 -7.65 -16.64 -11.00
N GLY A 176 -8.23 -15.45 -11.14
CA GLY A 176 -9.58 -15.16 -10.65
C GLY A 176 -9.66 -14.86 -9.15
N THR A 177 -8.54 -14.88 -8.43
CA THR A 177 -8.48 -14.49 -7.01
C THR A 177 -7.74 -13.17 -6.83
N GLN A 178 -7.90 -12.57 -5.65
CA GLN A 178 -7.18 -11.36 -5.24
C GLN A 178 -5.65 -11.49 -5.28
N TYR A 179 -5.13 -12.71 -5.14
CA TYR A 179 -3.69 -12.99 -5.15
C TYR A 179 -3.10 -12.83 -6.55
N ALA A 180 -3.87 -13.06 -7.63
CA ALA A 180 -3.40 -12.75 -8.98
C ALA A 180 -3.13 -11.25 -9.15
N PHE A 181 -3.96 -10.39 -8.57
CA PHE A 181 -3.75 -8.94 -8.63
C PHE A 181 -2.51 -8.51 -7.84
N LEU A 182 -2.32 -9.05 -6.64
CA LEU A 182 -1.13 -8.77 -5.82
C LEU A 182 0.15 -9.24 -6.53
N ALA A 183 0.15 -10.45 -7.10
CA ALA A 183 1.28 -10.97 -7.86
C ALA A 183 1.58 -10.09 -9.09
N ARG A 184 0.55 -9.57 -9.77
CA ARG A 184 0.73 -8.67 -10.91
C ARG A 184 1.34 -7.32 -10.52
N VAL A 185 1.02 -6.81 -9.33
CA VAL A 185 1.66 -5.61 -8.77
C VAL A 185 3.15 -5.86 -8.50
N GLU A 186 3.52 -7.03 -7.99
CA GLU A 186 4.92 -7.36 -7.76
C GLU A 186 5.69 -7.61 -9.06
N GLU A 187 5.06 -8.26 -10.04
CA GLU A 187 5.62 -8.42 -11.38
C GLU A 187 5.95 -7.05 -12.01
N GLU A 188 4.98 -6.13 -12.01
CA GLU A 188 5.17 -4.76 -12.53
C GLU A 188 6.35 -4.05 -11.87
N ARG A 189 6.56 -4.26 -10.56
CA ARG A 189 7.71 -3.66 -9.87
C ARG A 189 9.03 -4.24 -10.34
N VAL A 190 9.09 -5.54 -10.63
CA VAL A 190 10.28 -6.18 -11.17
C VAL A 190 10.55 -5.69 -12.59
N ASP A 191 9.53 -5.61 -13.44
CA ASP A 191 9.66 -5.07 -14.80
C ASP A 191 10.13 -3.61 -14.79
N ARG A 192 9.56 -2.77 -13.90
CA ARG A 192 10.02 -1.39 -13.74
C ARG A 192 11.46 -1.30 -13.26
N ALA A 193 11.86 -2.14 -12.31
CA ALA A 193 13.24 -2.21 -11.83
C ALA A 193 14.21 -2.63 -12.93
N LYS A 194 13.79 -3.53 -13.82
CA LYS A 194 14.56 -3.93 -15.01
C LYS A 194 14.78 -2.75 -15.95
N VAL A 195 13.73 -1.99 -16.28
CA VAL A 195 13.86 -0.80 -17.15
C VAL A 195 14.79 0.24 -16.52
N ALA A 196 14.59 0.55 -15.24
CA ALA A 196 15.43 1.51 -14.52
C ALA A 196 16.90 1.07 -14.47
N PHE A 197 17.17 -0.23 -14.31
CA PHE A 197 18.53 -0.77 -14.35
C PHE A 197 19.18 -0.60 -15.73
N VAL A 198 18.45 -0.90 -16.80
CA VAL A 198 18.94 -0.74 -18.18
C VAL A 198 19.22 0.74 -18.47
N GLU A 199 18.31 1.63 -18.08
CA GLU A 199 18.48 3.09 -18.25
C GLU A 199 19.72 3.61 -17.52
N ALA A 200 19.92 3.20 -16.26
CA ALA A 200 21.06 3.62 -15.44
C ALA A 200 22.40 3.10 -15.98
N ASN A 201 22.39 1.98 -16.70
CA ASN A 201 23.58 1.36 -17.27
C ASN A 201 23.71 1.55 -18.79
N ARG A 202 22.86 2.38 -19.42
CA ARG A 202 22.75 2.47 -20.88
C ARG A 202 24.07 2.76 -21.60
N TYR A 203 24.99 3.51 -21.01
CA TYR A 203 26.29 3.82 -21.62
C TYR A 203 27.29 2.65 -21.59
N ARG A 204 27.05 1.65 -20.76
CA ARG A 204 27.87 0.43 -20.65
C ARG A 204 27.31 -0.72 -21.47
N LEU A 205 26.08 -0.59 -21.95
CA LEU A 205 25.39 -1.59 -22.74
C LEU A 205 25.51 -1.25 -24.22
N LYS A 206 25.72 -2.28 -25.05
CA LYS A 206 25.62 -2.12 -26.50
C LYS A 206 24.18 -1.70 -26.83
N GLU A 207 24.03 -0.61 -27.58
CA GLU A 207 22.72 -0.05 -27.95
C GLU A 207 21.83 0.29 -26.75
N GLY A 208 22.41 0.68 -25.62
CA GLY A 208 21.67 0.91 -24.36
C GLY A 208 20.52 1.92 -24.45
N ASN A 209 20.61 2.94 -25.30
CA ASN A 209 19.50 3.85 -25.56
C ASN A 209 18.31 3.12 -26.20
N GLN A 210 18.57 2.28 -27.21
CA GLN A 210 17.54 1.48 -27.88
C GLN A 210 16.94 0.43 -26.93
N LEU A 211 17.78 -0.22 -26.11
CA LEU A 211 17.32 -1.17 -25.11
C LEU A 211 16.41 -0.50 -24.07
N THR A 212 16.74 0.71 -23.63
CA THR A 212 15.89 1.49 -22.72
C THR A 212 14.54 1.84 -23.36
N ILE A 213 14.53 2.29 -24.62
CA ILE A 213 13.30 2.59 -25.37
C ILE A 213 12.42 1.34 -25.50
N VAL A 214 13.01 0.20 -25.87
CA VAL A 214 12.29 -1.09 -25.97
C VAL A 214 11.75 -1.49 -24.60
N GLY A 215 12.53 -1.34 -23.53
CA GLY A 215 12.12 -1.63 -22.16
C GLY A 215 10.90 -0.82 -21.73
N TYR A 216 10.92 0.51 -21.91
CA TYR A 216 9.76 1.35 -21.61
C TYR A 216 8.54 1.00 -22.47
N SER A 217 8.74 0.75 -23.77
CA SER A 217 7.64 0.35 -24.66
C SER A 217 6.99 -0.96 -24.18
N GLN A 218 7.80 -1.96 -23.80
CA GLN A 218 7.30 -3.22 -23.27
C GLN A 218 6.57 -3.03 -21.93
N LEU A 219 7.11 -2.19 -21.03
CA LEU A 219 6.49 -1.87 -19.75
C LEU A 219 5.09 -1.26 -19.95
N VAL A 220 4.98 -0.24 -20.81
CA VAL A 220 3.70 0.42 -21.13
C VAL A 220 2.72 -0.56 -21.78
N THR A 221 3.16 -1.37 -22.75
CA THR A 221 2.29 -2.34 -23.43
C THR A 221 1.82 -3.46 -22.49
N LYS A 222 2.70 -4.00 -21.66
CA LYS A 222 2.36 -5.10 -20.74
C LYS A 222 1.44 -4.63 -19.61
N HIS A 223 1.64 -3.42 -19.11
CA HIS A 223 0.96 -2.88 -17.94
C HIS A 223 -0.11 -1.81 -18.25
N GLN A 224 -0.74 -1.85 -19.44
CA GLN A 224 -1.79 -0.89 -19.83
C GLN A 224 -2.95 -0.76 -18.83
N GLN A 225 -3.26 -1.83 -18.11
CA GLN A 225 -4.34 -1.85 -17.11
C GLN A 225 -3.89 -1.39 -15.72
N SER A 226 -2.60 -1.08 -15.54
CA SER A 226 -2.08 -0.66 -14.25
C SER A 226 -2.62 0.70 -13.86
N LYS A 227 -2.90 0.87 -12.57
CA LYS A 227 -3.14 2.20 -11.98
C LYS A 227 -1.97 3.19 -12.18
N ASN A 228 -0.77 2.68 -12.49
CA ASN A 228 0.45 3.47 -12.66
C ASN A 228 0.77 3.79 -14.13
N ILE A 229 -0.09 3.42 -15.09
CA ILE A 229 0.18 3.57 -16.53
C ILE A 229 0.60 4.99 -16.93
N TYR A 230 -0.05 6.02 -16.38
CA TYR A 230 0.28 7.41 -16.68
C TYR A 230 1.65 7.82 -16.16
N ARG A 231 2.08 7.29 -15.01
CA ARG A 231 3.45 7.48 -14.52
C ARG A 231 4.47 6.86 -15.49
N PHE A 232 4.19 5.68 -16.04
CA PHE A 232 5.09 5.03 -17.00
C PHE A 232 5.20 5.81 -18.31
N LEU A 233 4.10 6.38 -18.80
CA LEU A 233 4.11 7.26 -19.97
C LEU A 233 4.94 8.52 -19.72
N LEU A 234 4.83 9.13 -18.53
CA LEU A 234 5.66 10.27 -18.14
C LEU A 234 7.14 9.91 -18.06
N ASP A 235 7.48 8.83 -17.35
CA ASP A 235 8.87 8.36 -17.20
C ASP A 235 9.48 8.05 -18.60
N PHE A 236 8.69 7.46 -19.51
CA PHE A 236 9.15 7.20 -20.88
C PHE A 236 9.35 8.49 -21.69
N GLY A 237 8.45 9.47 -21.55
CA GLY A 237 8.62 10.79 -22.16
C GLY A 237 9.86 11.51 -21.64
N ASP A 238 10.13 11.40 -20.33
CA ASP A 238 11.31 11.99 -19.69
C ASP A 238 12.59 11.41 -20.29
N PHE A 239 12.63 10.09 -20.54
CA PHE A 239 13.78 9.47 -21.19
C PHE A 239 14.04 10.03 -22.60
N TYR A 240 12.99 10.30 -23.39
CA TYR A 240 13.18 10.97 -24.68
C TYR A 240 13.72 12.41 -24.53
N MET A 241 13.29 13.13 -23.49
CA MET A 241 13.85 14.45 -23.19
C MET A 241 15.31 14.38 -22.74
N VAL A 242 15.71 13.32 -22.02
CA VAL A 242 17.11 13.04 -21.67
C VAL A 242 17.93 12.88 -22.96
N LEU A 243 17.47 12.07 -23.92
CA LEU A 243 18.14 11.91 -25.22
C LEU A 243 18.27 13.22 -25.99
N ALA A 244 17.21 14.05 -25.98
CA ALA A 244 17.23 15.35 -26.64
C ALA A 244 18.25 16.32 -26.00
N ASN A 245 18.32 16.36 -24.66
CA ASN A 245 19.28 17.18 -23.93
C ASN A 245 20.72 16.70 -24.14
N GLU A 246 20.96 15.40 -24.14
CA GLU A 246 22.28 14.82 -24.42
C GLU A 246 22.74 15.18 -25.83
N TYR A 247 21.87 15.06 -26.82
CA TYR A 247 22.17 15.46 -28.19
C TYR A 247 22.56 16.94 -28.28
N ALA A 248 21.75 17.83 -27.67
CA ALA A 248 22.04 19.27 -27.64
C ALA A 248 23.27 19.65 -26.83
N SER A 249 23.75 18.77 -25.96
CA SER A 249 25.00 18.99 -25.20
C SER A 249 26.23 18.46 -25.94
N GLN A 250 26.07 17.47 -26.81
CA GLN A 250 27.15 16.87 -27.60
C GLN A 250 27.44 17.68 -28.87
N TYR A 251 26.40 18.27 -29.46
CA TYR A 251 26.50 19.04 -30.70
C TYR A 251 26.10 20.48 -30.42
N ASP A 252 26.97 21.42 -30.76
CA ASP A 252 26.71 22.85 -30.64
C ASP A 252 25.51 23.23 -31.53
N PRO A 253 24.39 23.73 -30.97
CA PRO A 253 23.22 24.13 -31.75
C PRO A 253 23.49 25.21 -32.80
N GLU A 254 24.54 26.03 -32.66
CA GLU A 254 24.95 27.02 -33.67
C GLU A 254 25.92 26.44 -34.72
N GLY A 255 26.39 25.20 -34.50
CA GLY A 255 27.37 24.53 -35.34
C GLY A 255 26.76 23.77 -36.52
N LEU A 256 27.52 23.67 -37.62
CA LEU A 256 27.09 23.01 -38.86
C LEU A 256 26.80 21.50 -38.73
N VAL A 257 27.28 20.84 -37.67
CA VAL A 257 27.10 19.40 -37.43
C VAL A 257 25.77 19.11 -36.72
N PHE A 258 25.08 20.13 -36.22
CA PHE A 258 23.82 19.98 -35.53
C PHE A 258 22.68 19.68 -36.52
N ASP A 259 22.17 18.46 -36.49
CA ASP A 259 20.93 18.10 -37.21
C ASP A 259 19.71 18.32 -36.31
N ILE A 260 18.97 19.40 -36.58
CA ILE A 260 17.73 19.73 -35.88
C ILE A 260 16.66 18.63 -36.02
N LYS A 261 16.68 17.81 -37.09
CA LYS A 261 15.68 16.76 -37.30
C LYS A 261 15.83 15.63 -36.29
N VAL A 262 17.07 15.31 -35.90
CA VAL A 262 17.36 14.28 -34.87
C VAL A 262 16.82 14.73 -33.52
N LEU A 263 17.09 15.98 -33.13
CA LEU A 263 16.55 16.58 -31.92
C LEU A 263 15.01 16.59 -31.93
N ASP A 264 14.42 17.07 -33.03
CA ASP A 264 12.97 17.18 -33.19
C ASP A 264 12.27 15.81 -33.06
N GLN A 265 12.89 14.73 -33.54
CA GLN A 265 12.36 13.37 -33.36
C GLN A 265 12.25 12.96 -31.90
N PHE A 266 13.28 13.25 -31.07
CA PHE A 266 13.24 12.96 -29.64
C PHE A 266 12.16 13.80 -28.94
N VAL A 267 12.13 15.12 -29.20
CA VAL A 267 11.14 16.02 -28.57
C VAL A 267 9.72 15.65 -28.97
N LYS A 268 9.46 15.32 -30.25
CA LYS A 268 8.13 14.87 -30.70
C LYS A 268 7.70 13.57 -30.03
N SER A 269 8.64 12.64 -29.81
CA SER A 269 8.36 11.37 -29.13
C SER A 269 7.96 11.62 -27.66
N ALA A 270 8.67 12.50 -26.96
CA ALA A 270 8.30 12.94 -25.61
C ALA A 270 6.92 13.63 -25.58
N LEU A 271 6.70 14.61 -26.46
CA LEU A 271 5.45 15.37 -26.55
C LEU A 271 4.24 14.47 -26.79
N LYS A 272 4.38 13.44 -27.62
CA LYS A 272 3.31 12.45 -27.87
C LYS A 272 2.88 11.77 -26.55
N LEU A 273 3.84 11.28 -25.77
CA LEU A 273 3.58 10.59 -24.51
C LEU A 273 2.99 11.53 -23.45
N TYR A 274 3.52 12.74 -23.31
CA TYR A 274 2.94 13.71 -22.38
C TYR A 274 1.53 14.15 -22.78
N THR A 275 1.26 14.28 -24.08
CA THR A 275 -0.08 14.65 -24.57
C THR A 275 -1.10 13.56 -24.25
N GLU A 276 -0.73 12.29 -24.36
CA GLU A 276 -1.60 11.17 -23.97
C GLU A 276 -2.03 11.28 -22.50
N VAL A 277 -1.11 11.62 -21.60
CA VAL A 277 -1.40 11.84 -20.18
C VAL A 277 -2.19 13.14 -19.95
N GLY A 278 -1.81 14.23 -20.62
CA GLY A 278 -2.41 15.56 -20.44
C GLY A 278 -3.87 15.68 -20.89
N GLN A 279 -4.34 14.73 -21.71
CA GLN A 279 -5.73 14.66 -22.18
C GLN A 279 -6.67 13.92 -21.21
N VAL A 280 -6.14 13.19 -20.22
CA VAL A 280 -6.95 12.40 -19.29
C VAL A 280 -7.39 13.24 -18.10
N ASP A 281 -8.71 13.32 -17.89
CA ASP A 281 -9.28 14.05 -16.75
C ASP A 281 -9.25 13.25 -15.45
N GLY A 282 -9.14 13.97 -14.32
CA GLY A 282 -9.26 13.38 -12.98
C GLY A 282 -8.01 12.68 -12.44
N ILE A 283 -6.88 12.74 -13.15
CA ILE A 283 -5.59 12.19 -12.69
C ILE A 283 -4.63 13.30 -12.24
N VAL A 284 -3.76 13.01 -11.28
CA VAL A 284 -2.80 13.98 -10.73
C VAL A 284 -1.68 14.27 -11.74
N GLU A 285 -1.30 13.25 -12.50
CA GLU A 285 -0.26 13.28 -13.53
C GLU A 285 -0.56 14.28 -14.66
N LYS A 286 -1.81 14.70 -14.85
CA LYS A 286 -2.20 15.67 -15.88
C LYS A 286 -1.46 17.00 -15.71
N ILE A 287 -1.34 17.49 -14.48
CA ILE A 287 -0.68 18.78 -14.19
C ILE A 287 0.80 18.69 -14.53
N GLU A 288 1.44 17.58 -14.14
CA GLU A 288 2.84 17.29 -14.46
C GLU A 288 3.04 17.20 -15.98
N ALA A 289 2.15 16.50 -16.69
CA ALA A 289 2.19 16.36 -18.13
C ALA A 289 2.09 17.72 -18.86
N GLN A 290 1.19 18.60 -18.42
CA GLN A 290 1.03 19.94 -19.00
C GLN A 290 2.30 20.78 -18.86
N GLY A 291 2.89 20.80 -17.66
CA GLY A 291 4.17 21.49 -17.44
C GLY A 291 5.30 20.93 -18.31
N LYS A 292 5.36 19.60 -18.47
CA LYS A 292 6.35 18.93 -19.34
C LYS A 292 6.14 19.24 -20.83
N ILE A 293 4.88 19.37 -21.29
CA ILE A 293 4.56 19.78 -22.67
C ILE A 293 5.08 21.19 -22.95
N GLU A 294 4.80 22.13 -22.04
CA GLU A 294 5.26 23.52 -22.18
C GLU A 294 6.79 23.60 -22.17
N ALA A 295 7.44 22.91 -21.24
CA ALA A 295 8.89 22.85 -21.15
C ALA A 295 9.53 22.27 -22.43
N ALA A 296 8.99 21.16 -22.96
CA ALA A 296 9.50 20.52 -24.18
C ALA A 296 9.34 21.43 -25.42
N ARG A 297 8.22 22.15 -25.54
CA ARG A 297 8.01 23.12 -26.62
C ARG A 297 8.98 24.29 -26.53
N GLY A 298 9.15 24.88 -25.35
CA GLY A 298 10.10 25.97 -25.13
C GLY A 298 11.54 25.56 -25.39
N PHE A 299 11.91 24.34 -25.00
CA PHE A 299 13.22 23.75 -25.30
C PHE A 299 13.47 23.65 -26.81
N LEU A 300 12.52 23.08 -27.57
CA LEU A 300 12.64 22.96 -29.02
C LEU A 300 12.71 24.33 -29.72
N GLU A 301 11.89 25.29 -29.29
CA GLU A 301 11.90 26.64 -29.84
C GLU A 301 13.25 27.32 -29.61
N LYS A 302 13.81 27.22 -28.40
CA LYS A 302 15.14 27.74 -28.07
C LYS A 302 16.19 27.18 -29.03
N LEU A 303 16.25 25.85 -29.19
CA LEU A 303 17.25 25.21 -30.04
C LEU A 303 17.04 25.53 -31.52
N THR A 304 15.79 25.65 -31.97
CA THR A 304 15.46 26.08 -33.34
C THR A 304 15.94 27.50 -33.62
N ARG A 305 15.94 28.39 -32.62
CA ARG A 305 16.44 29.77 -32.78
C ARG A 305 17.97 29.82 -32.86
N LEU A 306 18.67 28.96 -32.11
CA LEU A 306 20.13 28.90 -32.13
C LEU A 306 20.67 28.30 -33.44
N ASN A 307 19.95 27.35 -34.04
CA ASN A 307 20.33 26.72 -35.30
C ASN A 307 20.05 27.58 -36.56
N ARG A 308 19.68 28.85 -36.42
CA ARG A 308 19.42 29.76 -37.56
C ARG A 308 20.67 30.52 -37.94
#